data_AF-A0A9E3RQ70-F1
#
_entry.id   AF-A0A9E3RQ70-F1
#
_cell.length_a   1.000
_cell.length_b   1.000
_cell.length_c   1.000
_cell.angle_alpha   90.00
_cell.angle_beta   90.00
_cell.angle_gamma   90.00
#
_symmetry.space_group_name_H-M   'P 1'
#
loop_
_entity.id
_entity.type
_entity.pdbx_description
1 polymer ?
#
loop_
_entity_poly.entity_id
_entity_poly.type
_entity_poly.pdbx_seq_one_letter_code
_entity_poly.pdbx_strand_id
1 'polypeptide(L)' 'MPGTTYVLVMLGVIALIGVLVVPALIRKRCAKCGARNSLDAKTCVKCDAPFPDD' A
#
# COMPACT_ATOMS: atom_id res chain seq x y z
N MET A 1 14.11 -31.15 13.24
CA MET A 1 14.42 -29.85 13.87
C MET A 1 13.20 -28.93 13.75
N PRO A 2 12.29 -28.91 14.74
CA PRO A 2 11.04 -28.17 14.67
C PRO A 2 11.22 -26.64 14.52
N GLY A 3 12.38 -26.11 14.94
CA GLY A 3 12.71 -24.69 14.79
C GLY A 3 12.81 -24.22 13.34
N THR A 4 13.33 -25.04 12.43
CA THR A 4 13.48 -24.66 11.00
C THR A 4 12.12 -24.51 10.33
N THR A 5 11.19 -25.43 10.59
CA THR A 5 9.82 -25.36 10.08
C THR A 5 9.08 -24.14 10.63
N TYR A 6 9.24 -23.84 11.92
CA TYR A 6 8.66 -22.64 12.53
C TYR A 6 9.16 -21.35 11.88
N VAL A 7 10.48 -21.22 11.67
CA VAL A 7 11.06 -20.04 11.02
C VAL A 7 10.54 -19.88 9.59
N LEU A 8 10.45 -20.97 8.81
CA LEU A 8 9.91 -20.92 7.45
C LEU A 8 8.44 -20.47 7.42
N VAL A 9 7.61 -20.97 8.35
CA VAL A 9 6.22 -20.55 8.47
C VAL A 9 6.14 -19.06 8.82
N MET A 10 6.92 -18.59 9.80
CA MET A 10 6.94 -17.18 10.20
C MET A 10 7.40 -16.25 9.07
N LEU A 11 8.43 -16.65 8.32
CA LEU A 11 8.88 -15.89 7.14
C LEU A 11 7.79 -15.83 6.06
N GLY A 12 7.08 -16.92 5.83
CA GLY A 12 5.93 -16.95 4.91
C GLY A 12 4.81 -16.01 5.35
N VAL A 13 4.48 -15.98 6.64
CA VAL A 13 3.48 -15.05 7.21
C VAL A 13 3.92 -13.59 7.06
N ILE A 14 5.17 -13.27 7.37
CA ILE A 14 5.71 -11.91 7.22
C ILE A 14 5.66 -11.47 5.75
N ALA A 15 6.07 -12.35 4.82
CA ALA A 15 6.00 -12.05 3.39
C ALA A 15 4.56 -11.82 2.92
N LEU A 16 3.60 -12.66 3.36
CA LEU A 16 2.19 -12.51 3.03
C LEU A 16 1.62 -11.18 3.54
N ILE A 17 1.90 -10.83 4.80
CA ILE A 17 1.45 -9.55 5.39
C ILE A 17 2.08 -8.39 4.62
N GLY A 18 3.37 -8.44 4.32
CA GLY A 18 4.05 -7.40 3.54
C GLY A 18 3.38 -7.18 2.17
N VAL A 19 3.08 -8.26 1.45
CA VAL A 19 2.41 -8.20 0.15
C VAL A 19 0.99 -7.63 0.25
N LEU A 20 0.26 -7.90 1.34
CA LEU A 20 -1.12 -7.41 1.51
C LEU A 20 -1.18 -5.95 2.00
N VAL A 21 -0.28 -5.54 2.89
CA VAL A 21 -0.34 -4.23 3.58
C VAL A 21 0.38 -3.13 2.80
N VAL A 22 1.54 -3.41 2.21
CA VAL A 22 2.38 -2.40 1.54
C VAL A 22 1.69 -1.73 0.33
N PRO A 23 0.94 -2.44 -0.54
CA PRO A 23 0.26 -1.80 -1.67
C PRO A 23 -0.78 -0.77 -1.28
N ALA A 24 -1.39 -0.92 -0.09
CA ALA A 24 -2.36 0.02 0.45
C ALA A 24 -1.70 1.32 0.92
N LEU A 25 -0.42 1.29 1.30
CA LEU A 25 0.34 2.46 1.70
C LEU A 25 0.85 3.25 0.49
N ILE A 26 1.20 2.61 -0.63
CA ILE A 26 1.92 3.29 -1.74
C ILE A 26 0.99 4.14 -2.63
N ARG A 27 -0.34 4.03 -2.52
CA ARG A 27 -1.27 4.79 -3.37
C ARG A 27 -2.37 5.45 -2.55
N LYS A 28 -2.59 6.74 -2.77
CA LYS A 28 -3.74 7.47 -2.22
C LYS A 28 -4.92 7.47 -3.19
N ARG A 29 -6.13 7.44 -2.64
CA ARG A 29 -7.37 7.50 -3.42
C ARG A 29 -7.90 8.94 -3.43
N CYS A 30 -8.25 9.44 -4.61
CA CYS A 30 -8.87 10.75 -4.72
C CYS A 30 -10.27 10.75 -4.09
N ALA A 31 -10.52 11.62 -3.12
CA ALA A 31 -11.83 11.75 -2.46
C ALA A 31 -12.93 12.25 -3.40
N LYS A 32 -12.59 13.02 -4.45
CA LYS A 32 -13.56 13.53 -5.43
C LYS A 32 -14.00 12.49 -6.46
N CYS A 33 -13.06 11.74 -7.04
CA CYS A 33 -13.35 10.86 -8.19
C CYS A 33 -13.02 9.38 -7.98
N GLY A 34 -12.43 9.00 -6.84
CA GLY A 34 -12.09 7.61 -6.51
C GLY A 34 -10.85 7.04 -7.22
N ALA A 35 -10.16 7.82 -8.06
CA ALA A 35 -8.97 7.38 -8.77
C ALA A 35 -7.80 7.08 -7.81
N ARG A 36 -6.99 6.07 -8.13
CA ARG A 36 -5.74 5.76 -7.42
C ARG A 36 -4.59 6.59 -7.99
N ASN A 37 -3.91 7.33 -7.12
CA ASN A 37 -2.79 8.22 -7.45
C ASN A 37 -1.57 7.84 -6.60
N SER A 38 -0.38 8.26 -7.02
CA SER A 38 0.83 8.16 -6.19
C SER A 38 0.67 8.96 -4.90
N LEU A 39 1.34 8.54 -3.82
CA LEU A 39 1.36 9.30 -2.57
C LEU A 39 1.84 10.74 -2.76
N ASP A 40 2.92 10.93 -3.52
CA ASP A 40 3.51 12.24 -3.83
C ASP A 40 2.72 13.08 -4.86
N ALA A 41 1.58 12.58 -5.38
CA ALA A 41 0.81 13.33 -6.35
C ALA A 41 0.20 14.59 -5.70
N LYS A 42 0.52 15.78 -6.22
CA LYS A 42 -0.09 17.05 -5.76
C LYS A 42 -1.50 17.26 -6.30
N THR A 43 -1.79 16.71 -7.48
CA THR A 43 -3.09 16.75 -8.13
C THR A 43 -3.53 15.37 -8.58
N CYS A 44 -4.83 15.17 -8.72
CA CYS A 44 -5.37 13.90 -9.20
C CYS A 44 -5.22 13.77 -10.72
N VAL A 45 -4.62 12.66 -11.18
CA VAL A 45 -4.39 12.38 -12.61
C VAL A 45 -5.66 12.23 -13.47
N LYS A 46 -6.83 12.11 -12.84
CA LYS A 46 -8.11 11.88 -13.52
C LYS A 46 -9.04 13.10 -13.51
N CYS A 47 -9.05 13.88 -12.43
CA CYS A 47 -10.00 14.97 -12.26
C CYS A 47 -9.33 16.30 -11.88
N ASP A 48 -8.00 16.36 -11.92
CA ASP A 48 -7.14 17.52 -11.63
C ASP A 48 -7.37 18.19 -10.27
N ALA A 49 -8.11 17.53 -9.38
CA ALA A 49 -8.37 18.05 -8.05
C ALA A 49 -7.05 18.10 -7.25
N PRO A 50 -6.76 19.22 -6.56
CA PRO A 50 -5.61 19.29 -5.66
C PRO A 50 -5.82 18.32 -4.50
N PHE A 51 -4.74 17.64 -4.11
CA PHE A 51 -4.68 16.97 -2.81
C PHE A 51 -4.32 18.01 -1.75
N PRO A 52 -4.87 17.90 -0.52
CA PRO A 52 -4.41 18.74 0.59
C PRO A 52 -2.92 18.47 0.80
N ASP A 53 -2.15 19.55 0.95
CA ASP A 53 -0.81 19.49 1.52
C ASP A 53 -0.99 19.26 3.03
N ASP A 54 -0.28 18.27 3.59
CA ASP A 54 -0.27 17.99 5.03
C ASP A 54 0.32 19.16 5.85
#